data_AF-A0A0Q7NEM3-F1
#
_entry.id   AF-A0A0Q7NEM3-F1
#
_cell.length_a   1.000
_cell.length_b   1.000
_cell.length_c   1.000
_cell.angle_alpha   90.00
_cell.angle_beta   90.00
_cell.angle_gamma   90.00
#
_symmetry.space_group_name_H-M   'P 1'
#
loop_
_entity.id
_entity.type
_entity.pdbx_description
1 polymer ?
#
loop_
_entity_poly.entity_id
_entity_poly.type
_entity_poly.pdbx_seq_one_letter_code
_entity_poly.pdbx_strand_id
1 'polypeptide(L)'
;MHRTEFTGIEFEILWSGYGRDRLPYPLQYRSDIAAFDELKQHREAAVDTLLRKYDPAVERALSVLLDPEARVESKGYVGQDNANIIRFHGAVRGTVGATLQQAPGTTEDTGADVTLTYCTPIQVAALTVAALPRTKPGKKPPVEVRRDQLAAEEDHFEYRAGRLSSVDQLNRIFHRPRRAFGEISALSGPALDSRPTPARTFWWMDYPDGRYYVKTGDPIVAEPLPTDRMIAGVHRMLTRAQRYHQEFGTDDYRTG
;
A
#
# COMPACT_ATOMS: atom_id res chain seq x y z
N MET A 1 -20.53 5.56 -0.64
CA MET A 1 -19.10 5.92 -0.57
C MET A 1 -19.03 7.42 -0.38
N HIS A 2 -18.27 7.89 0.61
CA HIS A 2 -18.13 9.31 0.92
C HIS A 2 -16.65 9.68 0.87
N ARG A 3 -16.31 10.80 0.23
CA ARG A 3 -14.92 11.24 -0.01
C ARG A 3 -14.74 12.67 0.50
N THR A 4 -13.65 12.91 1.20
CA THR A 4 -13.28 14.22 1.76
C THR A 4 -11.79 14.45 1.52
N GLU A 5 -11.41 15.69 1.21
CA GLU A 5 -10.03 16.07 0.92
C GLU A 5 -9.47 17.00 1.98
N PHE A 6 -8.21 16.74 2.33
CA PHE A 6 -7.43 17.50 3.28
C PHE A 6 -6.10 17.88 2.63
N THR A 7 -5.59 19.05 2.95
CA THR A 7 -4.17 19.32 2.69
C THR A 7 -3.31 18.43 3.60
N GLY A 8 -2.01 18.30 3.29
CA GLY A 8 -1.09 17.51 4.14
C GLY A 8 -1.07 18.00 5.60
N ILE A 9 -1.05 19.33 5.82
CA ILE A 9 -1.08 19.94 7.16
C ILE A 9 -2.41 19.74 7.88
N GLU A 10 -3.53 19.85 7.16
CA GLU A 10 -4.86 19.59 7.72
C GLU A 10 -4.96 18.14 8.19
N PHE A 11 -4.50 17.19 7.39
CA PHE A 11 -4.57 15.78 7.77
C PHE A 11 -3.63 15.44 8.93
N GLU A 12 -2.42 16.00 8.96
CA GLU A 12 -1.49 15.86 10.08
C GLU A 12 -2.12 16.36 11.40
N ILE A 13 -2.69 17.58 11.39
CA ILE A 13 -3.34 18.16 12.56
C ILE A 13 -4.56 17.33 12.99
N LEU A 14 -5.40 16.92 12.02
CA LEU A 14 -6.56 16.07 12.28
C LEU A 14 -6.14 14.76 12.96
N TRP A 15 -5.14 14.08 12.40
CA TRP A 15 -4.66 12.80 12.91
C TRP A 15 -4.04 12.94 14.32
N SER A 16 -3.27 14.01 14.54
CA SER A 16 -2.72 14.38 15.84
C SER A 16 -3.80 14.67 16.89
N GLY A 17 -4.89 15.33 16.49
CA GLY A 17 -6.05 15.60 17.35
C GLY A 17 -6.74 14.33 17.89
N TYR A 18 -6.57 13.19 17.20
CA TYR A 18 -7.04 11.87 17.66
C TYR A 18 -5.97 11.08 18.44
N GLY A 19 -4.94 11.76 18.94
CA GLY A 19 -3.90 11.17 19.80
C GLY A 19 -2.87 10.32 19.06
N ARG A 20 -2.74 10.48 17.73
CA ARG A 20 -1.74 9.78 16.92
C ARG A 20 -0.58 10.70 16.60
N ASP A 21 0.61 10.35 17.07
CA ASP A 21 1.85 11.11 16.88
C ASP A 21 2.47 10.91 15.49
N ARG A 22 2.07 9.86 14.77
CA ARG A 22 2.58 9.49 13.45
C ARG A 22 1.44 9.22 12.47
N LEU A 23 1.62 9.70 11.24
CA LEU A 23 0.73 9.37 10.13
C LEU A 23 0.76 7.85 9.83
N PRO A 24 -0.35 7.26 9.38
CA PRO A 24 -0.37 5.85 9.00
C PRO A 24 0.58 5.58 7.83
N TYR A 25 1.43 4.56 7.93
CA TYR A 25 2.28 4.18 6.82
C TYR A 25 1.43 3.86 5.57
N PRO A 26 1.81 4.33 4.36
CA PRO A 26 3.04 5.04 4.02
C PRO A 26 2.90 6.57 3.90
N LEU A 27 1.85 7.18 4.47
CA LEU A 27 1.67 8.63 4.42
C LEU A 27 2.83 9.34 5.11
N GLN A 28 3.25 10.45 4.52
CA GLN A 28 4.32 11.30 5.04
C GLN A 28 3.97 12.75 4.77
N TYR A 29 4.18 13.61 5.76
CA TYR A 29 4.03 15.05 5.58
C TYR A 29 5.16 15.75 6.29
N ARG A 30 5.77 16.69 5.59
CA ARG A 30 6.70 17.68 6.12
C ARG A 30 6.41 19.00 5.45
N SER A 31 6.19 20.03 6.26
CA SER A 31 6.07 21.41 5.79
C SER A 31 7.38 21.89 5.17
N ASP A 32 7.30 22.60 4.05
CA ASP A 32 8.42 23.32 3.41
C ASP A 32 8.55 24.77 3.91
N ILE A 33 7.55 25.27 4.63
CA ILE A 33 7.55 26.59 5.28
C ILE A 33 8.68 26.67 6.32
N ALA A 34 9.67 27.51 6.04
CA ALA A 34 10.85 27.69 6.90
C ALA A 34 10.61 28.68 8.06
N ALA A 35 9.79 29.71 7.86
CA ALA A 35 9.55 30.75 8.86
C ALA A 35 8.54 30.27 9.92
N PHE A 36 8.91 30.39 11.20
CA PHE A 36 8.08 29.91 12.31
C PHE A 36 6.72 30.60 12.38
N ASP A 37 6.68 31.92 12.25
CA ASP A 37 5.43 32.70 12.33
C ASP A 37 4.48 32.36 11.17
N GLU A 38 5.03 32.15 9.97
CA GLU A 38 4.27 31.71 8.80
C GLU A 38 3.72 30.29 9.01
N LEU A 39 4.56 29.36 9.50
CA LEU A 39 4.12 28.01 9.83
C LEU A 39 2.99 28.03 10.87
N LYS A 40 3.10 28.88 11.90
CA LYS A 40 2.06 29.05 12.91
C LYS A 40 0.75 29.54 12.29
N GLN A 41 0.80 30.57 11.45
CA GLN A 41 -0.38 31.09 10.74
C GLN A 41 -1.04 30.01 9.86
N HIS A 42 -0.23 29.23 9.14
CA HIS A 42 -0.74 28.12 8.32
C HIS A 42 -1.41 27.03 9.17
N ARG A 43 -0.86 26.70 10.34
CA ARG A 43 -1.46 25.74 11.27
C ARG A 43 -2.79 26.25 11.84
N GLU A 44 -2.85 27.53 12.23
CA GLU A 44 -4.09 28.15 12.71
C GLU A 44 -5.19 28.15 11.63
N ALA A 45 -4.84 28.53 10.40
CA ALA A 45 -5.77 28.49 9.26
C ALA A 45 -6.25 27.06 8.92
N ALA A 46 -5.37 26.07 9.08
CA ALA A 46 -5.73 24.66 8.90
C ALA A 46 -6.72 24.19 9.98
N VAL A 47 -6.52 24.58 11.24
CA VAL A 47 -7.47 24.28 12.33
C VAL A 47 -8.85 24.90 12.06
N ASP A 48 -8.90 26.18 11.68
CA ASP A 48 -10.16 26.86 11.34
C ASP A 48 -10.90 26.15 10.20
N THR A 49 -10.15 25.63 9.23
CA THR A 49 -10.71 24.88 8.11
C THR A 49 -11.22 23.51 8.54
N LEU A 50 -10.48 22.79 9.38
CA LEU A 50 -10.91 21.51 9.94
C LEU A 50 -12.19 21.63 10.77
N LEU A 51 -12.33 22.67 11.60
CA LEU A 51 -13.54 22.92 12.40
C LEU A 51 -14.80 23.10 11.53
N ARG A 52 -14.63 23.63 10.31
CA ARG A 52 -15.72 23.77 9.33
C ARG A 52 -15.99 22.50 8.50
N LYS A 53 -15.04 21.56 8.47
CA LYS A 53 -15.12 20.29 7.72
C LYS A 53 -15.75 19.14 8.53
N TYR A 54 -16.45 19.42 9.64
CA TYR A 54 -17.12 18.38 10.41
C TYR A 54 -18.09 17.59 9.53
N ASP A 55 -17.86 16.28 9.43
CA ASP A 55 -18.70 15.35 8.70
C ASP A 55 -18.79 14.02 9.48
N PRO A 56 -19.99 13.53 9.83
CA PRO A 56 -20.15 12.23 10.48
C PRO A 56 -19.52 11.05 9.72
N ALA A 57 -19.37 11.14 8.40
CA ALA A 57 -18.66 10.14 7.59
C ALA A 57 -17.15 10.19 7.79
N VAL A 58 -16.57 11.38 8.03
CA VAL A 58 -15.15 11.55 8.39
C VAL A 58 -14.90 10.92 9.76
N GLU A 59 -15.73 11.23 10.76
CA GLU A 59 -15.68 10.62 12.10
C GLU A 59 -15.72 9.08 12.04
N ARG A 60 -16.67 8.52 11.28
CA ARG A 60 -16.75 7.06 11.07
C ARG A 60 -15.52 6.49 10.38
N ALA A 61 -14.98 7.18 9.38
CA ALA A 61 -13.78 6.72 8.68
C ALA A 61 -12.54 6.76 9.58
N LEU A 62 -12.36 7.82 10.36
CA LEU A 62 -11.28 7.94 11.34
C LEU A 62 -11.38 6.84 12.40
N SER A 63 -12.58 6.55 12.90
CA SER A 63 -12.79 5.46 13.85
C SER A 63 -12.35 4.10 13.30
N VAL A 64 -12.54 3.83 12.00
CA VAL A 64 -12.06 2.60 11.33
C VAL A 64 -10.54 2.61 11.16
N LEU A 65 -9.94 3.76 10.81
CA LEU A 65 -8.49 3.90 10.63
C LEU A 65 -7.71 3.81 11.96
N LEU A 66 -8.30 4.29 13.05
CA LEU A 66 -7.67 4.33 14.38
C LEU A 66 -7.65 2.96 15.07
N ASP A 67 -8.65 2.14 14.80
CA ASP A 67 -8.82 0.81 15.39
C ASP A 67 -9.28 -0.21 14.33
N PRO A 68 -8.41 -0.56 13.37
CA PRO A 68 -8.73 -1.51 12.32
C PRO A 68 -8.59 -2.96 12.78
N GLU A 69 -9.45 -3.84 12.28
CA GLU A 69 -9.24 -5.29 12.37
C GLU A 69 -8.25 -5.78 11.30
N ALA A 70 -8.20 -5.08 10.16
CA ALA A 70 -7.22 -5.29 9.12
C ALA A 70 -6.87 -3.99 8.41
N ARG A 71 -5.64 -3.90 7.93
CA ARG A 71 -5.16 -2.77 7.13
C ARG A 71 -4.47 -3.25 5.86
N VAL A 72 -4.50 -2.40 4.84
CA VAL A 72 -3.73 -2.55 3.61
C VAL A 72 -2.84 -1.34 3.43
N GLU A 73 -1.57 -1.59 3.20
CA GLU A 73 -0.55 -0.57 3.00
C GLU A 73 0.00 -0.76 1.58
N SER A 74 0.03 0.31 0.78
CA SER A 74 0.61 0.27 -0.56
C SER A 74 1.54 1.46 -0.77
N LYS A 75 2.81 1.12 -0.97
CA LYS A 75 3.88 2.04 -1.35
C LYS A 75 4.45 1.61 -2.69
N GLY A 76 4.64 2.56 -3.59
CA GLY A 76 5.21 2.27 -4.89
C GLY A 76 5.85 3.49 -5.53
N TYR A 77 6.59 3.25 -6.58
CA TYR A 77 7.40 4.23 -7.29
C TYR A 77 7.05 4.18 -8.77
N VAL A 78 6.89 5.36 -9.39
CA VAL A 78 6.47 5.53 -10.78
C VAL A 78 7.38 6.53 -11.48
N GLY A 79 7.75 6.23 -12.73
CA GLY A 79 8.54 7.12 -13.57
C GLY A 79 10.05 6.94 -13.45
N GLN A 80 10.79 7.75 -14.20
CA GLN A 80 12.26 7.79 -14.10
C GLN A 80 12.66 8.32 -12.72
N ASP A 81 13.76 7.77 -12.19
CA ASP A 81 14.31 8.09 -10.86
C ASP A 81 13.32 7.94 -9.70
N ASN A 82 12.24 7.17 -9.90
CA ASN A 82 11.22 6.92 -8.87
C ASN A 82 10.53 8.20 -8.35
N ALA A 83 10.47 9.24 -9.18
CA ALA A 83 10.05 10.59 -8.79
C ALA A 83 8.62 10.68 -8.22
N ASN A 84 7.71 9.79 -8.65
CA ASN A 84 6.33 9.78 -8.17
C ASN A 84 6.09 8.60 -7.24
N ILE A 85 5.84 8.91 -5.96
CA ILE A 85 5.61 7.89 -4.92
C ILE A 85 4.12 7.73 -4.68
N ILE A 86 3.65 6.50 -4.86
CA ILE A 86 2.30 6.07 -4.48
C ILE A 86 2.29 5.87 -2.97
N ARG A 87 1.36 6.54 -2.29
CA ARG A 87 1.13 6.37 -0.86
C ARG A 87 -0.35 6.12 -0.61
N PHE A 88 -0.67 4.90 -0.22
CA PHE A 88 -2.04 4.50 0.06
C PHE A 88 -2.11 3.66 1.33
N HIS A 89 -3.07 4.00 2.19
CA HIS A 89 -3.41 3.25 3.38
C HIS A 89 -4.90 2.93 3.36
N GLY A 90 -5.28 1.72 3.73
CA GLY A 90 -6.67 1.31 3.87
C GLY A 90 -6.87 0.52 5.15
N ALA A 91 -8.07 0.60 5.70
CA ALA A 91 -8.46 -0.05 6.95
C ALA A 91 -9.84 -0.67 6.80
N VAL A 92 -10.07 -1.77 7.51
CA VAL A 92 -11.34 -2.49 7.59
C VAL A 92 -11.63 -2.83 9.06
N ARG A 93 -12.89 -2.61 9.47
CA ARG A 93 -13.45 -3.08 10.75
C ARG A 93 -14.88 -3.56 10.52
N GLY A 94 -15.19 -4.79 10.93
CA GLY A 94 -16.46 -5.44 10.60
C GLY A 94 -16.79 -5.37 9.11
N THR A 95 -17.90 -4.72 8.77
CA THR A 95 -18.41 -4.59 7.39
C THR A 95 -18.12 -3.23 6.76
N VAL A 96 -17.29 -2.39 7.38
CA VAL A 96 -16.97 -1.04 6.90
C VAL A 96 -15.47 -0.88 6.68
N GLY A 97 -15.12 0.06 5.81
CA GLY A 97 -13.74 0.36 5.46
C GLY A 97 -13.49 1.85 5.30
N ALA A 98 -12.23 2.23 5.40
CA ALA A 98 -11.77 3.59 5.18
C ALA A 98 -10.43 3.58 4.44
N THR A 99 -10.17 4.57 3.60
CA THR A 99 -8.90 4.69 2.87
C THR A 99 -8.35 6.10 2.93
N LEU A 100 -7.03 6.19 2.89
CA LEU A 100 -6.23 7.38 2.74
C LEU A 100 -5.39 7.23 1.48
N GLN A 101 -5.59 8.09 0.50
CA GLN A 101 -4.72 8.22 -0.66
C GLN A 101 -4.04 9.57 -0.60
N GLN A 102 -2.71 9.58 -0.60
CA GLN A 102 -1.95 10.81 -0.58
C GLN A 102 -1.37 11.10 -1.97
N ALA A 103 -1.57 12.32 -2.45
CA ALA A 103 -0.98 12.79 -3.69
C ALA A 103 0.56 12.87 -3.57
N PRO A 104 1.31 12.68 -4.66
CA PRO A 104 2.75 12.90 -4.66
C PRO A 104 3.11 14.30 -4.14
N GLY A 105 4.14 14.39 -3.31
CA GLY A 105 4.68 15.66 -2.83
C GLY A 105 5.78 16.20 -3.73
N THR A 106 6.43 17.27 -3.29
CA THR A 106 7.56 17.90 -3.98
C THR A 106 8.87 17.14 -3.83
N THR A 107 9.00 16.31 -2.78
CA THR A 107 10.18 15.48 -2.47
C THR A 107 9.78 14.06 -2.09
N GLU A 108 10.75 13.13 -2.07
CA GLU A 108 10.51 11.72 -1.72
C GLU A 108 10.01 11.50 -0.27
N ASP A 109 10.32 12.41 0.64
CA ASP A 109 10.00 12.29 2.07
C ASP A 109 8.73 13.05 2.49
N THR A 110 7.97 13.59 1.54
CA THR A 110 6.68 14.24 1.82
C THR A 110 5.65 13.92 0.73
N GLY A 111 4.38 13.86 1.10
CA GLY A 111 3.25 13.85 0.17
C GLY A 111 2.45 15.14 0.27
N ALA A 112 1.57 15.36 -0.70
CA ALA A 112 0.68 16.52 -0.72
C ALA A 112 -0.69 16.15 -0.10
N ASP A 113 -1.77 16.58 -0.75
CA ASP A 113 -3.14 16.40 -0.28
C ASP A 113 -3.51 14.94 -0.02
N VAL A 114 -4.32 14.74 1.02
CA VAL A 114 -4.81 13.44 1.48
C VAL A 114 -6.31 13.35 1.20
N THR A 115 -6.69 12.34 0.43
CA THR A 115 -8.07 11.96 0.21
C THR A 115 -8.48 10.87 1.19
N LEU A 116 -9.42 11.18 2.08
CA LEU A 116 -10.10 10.22 2.95
C LEU A 116 -11.36 9.69 2.25
N THR A 117 -11.58 8.38 2.26
CA THR A 117 -12.81 7.78 1.74
C THR A 117 -13.41 6.78 2.72
N TYR A 118 -14.68 6.97 3.10
CA TYR A 118 -15.48 5.98 3.83
C TYR A 118 -16.22 5.06 2.86
N CYS A 119 -16.01 3.74 3.00
CA CYS A 119 -16.44 2.75 2.02
C CYS A 119 -16.66 1.34 2.63
N THR A 120 -16.83 0.34 1.77
CA THR A 120 -16.94 -1.08 2.16
C THR A 120 -15.59 -1.80 2.02
N PRO A 121 -15.40 -2.98 2.65
CA PRO A 121 -14.14 -3.73 2.55
C PRO A 121 -13.71 -4.08 1.12
N ILE A 122 -14.66 -4.43 0.23
CA ILE A 122 -14.35 -4.68 -1.18
C ILE A 122 -13.94 -3.40 -1.92
N GLN A 123 -14.51 -2.26 -1.54
CA GLN A 123 -14.11 -0.96 -2.08
C GLN A 123 -12.73 -0.54 -1.61
N VAL A 124 -12.31 -0.88 -0.38
CA VAL A 124 -10.92 -0.67 0.08
C VAL A 124 -9.96 -1.36 -0.89
N ALA A 125 -10.18 -2.63 -1.21
CA ALA A 125 -9.35 -3.37 -2.16
C ALA A 125 -9.36 -2.76 -3.58
N ALA A 126 -10.54 -2.33 -4.06
CA ALA A 126 -10.66 -1.68 -5.36
C ALA A 126 -9.90 -0.35 -5.40
N LEU A 127 -9.98 0.46 -4.34
CA LEU A 127 -9.29 1.74 -4.21
C LEU A 127 -7.77 1.56 -4.09
N THR A 128 -7.29 0.51 -3.40
CA THR A 128 -5.86 0.17 -3.37
C THR A 128 -5.32 -0.04 -4.79
N VAL A 129 -6.04 -0.78 -5.63
CA VAL A 129 -5.62 -1.03 -7.02
C VAL A 129 -5.80 0.20 -7.90
N ALA A 130 -6.83 1.02 -7.65
CA ALA A 130 -7.09 2.26 -8.38
C ALA A 130 -6.04 3.36 -8.09
N ALA A 131 -5.35 3.31 -6.94
CA ALA A 131 -4.25 4.21 -6.61
C ALA A 131 -2.97 3.93 -7.45
N LEU A 132 -2.90 2.79 -8.12
CA LEU A 132 -1.78 2.41 -8.98
C LEU A 132 -1.93 2.96 -10.41
N PRO A 133 -0.86 3.01 -11.21
CA PRO A 133 -0.95 3.31 -12.64
C PRO A 133 -1.94 2.38 -13.35
N ARG A 134 -2.66 2.91 -14.33
CA ARG A 134 -3.58 2.11 -15.16
C ARG A 134 -2.78 1.32 -16.19
N THR A 135 -2.43 0.08 -15.84
CA THR A 135 -1.57 -0.79 -16.65
C THR A 135 -2.29 -2.11 -16.96
N LYS A 136 -2.30 -2.53 -18.23
CA LYS A 136 -2.83 -3.85 -18.67
C LYS A 136 -1.95 -4.98 -18.11
N PRO A 137 -2.46 -6.22 -17.98
CA PRO A 137 -1.61 -7.36 -17.61
C PRO A 137 -0.46 -7.55 -18.61
N GLY A 138 0.68 -8.03 -18.10
CA GLY A 138 1.85 -8.39 -18.90
C GLY A 138 1.55 -9.42 -20.01
N LYS A 139 2.46 -9.51 -20.99
CA LYS A 139 2.30 -10.41 -22.16
C LYS A 139 3.26 -11.60 -22.17
N LYS A 140 4.28 -11.61 -21.32
CA LYS A 140 5.23 -12.73 -21.20
C LYS A 140 4.57 -13.88 -20.43
N PRO A 141 4.94 -15.13 -20.74
CA PRO A 141 4.52 -16.28 -19.94
C PRO A 141 4.88 -16.11 -18.46
N PRO A 142 4.08 -16.69 -17.54
CA PRO A 142 4.43 -16.74 -16.13
C PRO A 142 5.73 -17.51 -15.92
N VAL A 143 6.48 -17.11 -14.89
CA VAL A 143 7.70 -17.75 -14.44
C VAL A 143 7.53 -18.10 -12.97
N GLU A 144 7.82 -19.35 -12.63
CA GLU A 144 7.91 -19.86 -11.27
C GLU A 144 9.20 -20.65 -11.16
N VAL A 145 10.12 -20.19 -10.31
CA VAL A 145 11.44 -20.79 -10.15
C VAL A 145 11.72 -20.98 -8.67
N ARG A 146 12.01 -22.22 -8.28
CA ARG A 146 12.44 -22.54 -6.92
C ARG A 146 13.92 -22.20 -6.74
N ARG A 147 14.30 -21.81 -5.51
CA ARG A 147 15.69 -21.43 -5.22
C ARG A 147 16.66 -22.62 -5.27
N ASP A 148 16.19 -23.82 -4.90
CA ASP A 148 16.98 -25.05 -5.03
C ASP A 148 17.27 -25.42 -6.49
N GLN A 149 16.31 -25.19 -7.38
CA GLN A 149 16.47 -25.36 -8.82
C GLN A 149 17.52 -24.40 -9.38
N LEU A 150 17.52 -23.13 -8.95
CA LEU A 150 18.54 -22.16 -9.35
C LEU A 150 19.94 -22.61 -8.95
N ALA A 151 20.12 -23.06 -7.70
CA ALA A 151 21.40 -23.53 -7.20
C ALA A 151 21.89 -24.77 -7.97
N ALA A 152 21.00 -25.74 -8.21
CA ALA A 152 21.35 -26.94 -8.98
C ALA A 152 21.75 -26.62 -10.43
N GLU A 153 21.08 -25.68 -11.08
CA GLU A 153 21.41 -25.27 -12.45
C GLU A 153 22.67 -24.39 -12.52
N GLU A 154 23.04 -23.69 -11.45
CA GLU A 154 24.31 -22.97 -11.34
C GLU A 154 25.51 -23.93 -11.28
N ASP A 155 25.38 -25.03 -10.53
CA ASP A 155 26.39 -26.09 -10.46
C ASP A 155 26.49 -26.88 -11.78
N HIS A 156 25.34 -27.26 -12.36
CA HIS A 156 25.28 -27.99 -13.61
C HIS A 156 23.97 -27.78 -14.37
N PHE A 157 24.03 -27.05 -15.49
CA PHE A 157 22.90 -26.91 -16.39
C PHE A 157 23.01 -27.84 -17.60
N GLU A 158 22.13 -28.84 -17.68
CA GLU A 158 21.94 -29.64 -18.89
C GLU A 158 21.15 -28.85 -19.95
N TYR A 159 21.84 -28.37 -20.99
CA TYR A 159 21.18 -27.75 -22.12
C TYR A 159 20.27 -28.74 -22.86
N ARG A 160 19.01 -28.35 -23.08
CA ARG A 160 18.07 -29.04 -23.95
C ARG A 160 17.46 -28.04 -24.93
N ALA A 161 17.42 -28.38 -26.21
CA ALA A 161 16.88 -27.48 -27.24
C ALA A 161 15.47 -27.02 -26.87
N GLY A 162 15.24 -25.71 -26.86
CA GLY A 162 13.96 -25.10 -26.48
C GLY A 162 13.72 -24.94 -24.97
N ARG A 163 14.57 -25.48 -24.09
CA ARG A 163 14.52 -25.25 -22.63
C ARG A 163 15.41 -24.08 -22.26
N LEU A 164 14.84 -23.11 -21.54
CA LEU A 164 15.60 -22.03 -20.93
C LEU A 164 16.08 -22.43 -19.54
N SER A 165 17.26 -21.94 -19.16
CA SER A 165 17.69 -22.00 -17.77
C SER A 165 16.73 -21.18 -16.88
N SER A 166 16.70 -21.49 -15.60
CA SER A 166 15.92 -20.74 -14.61
C SER A 166 16.37 -19.28 -14.55
N VAL A 167 17.67 -19.04 -14.69
CA VAL A 167 18.24 -17.68 -14.79
C VAL A 167 17.71 -16.97 -16.04
N ASP A 168 17.70 -17.61 -17.20
CA ASP A 168 17.17 -17.01 -18.44
C ASP A 168 15.67 -16.72 -18.34
N GLN A 169 14.90 -17.60 -17.69
CA GLN A 169 13.47 -17.38 -17.44
C GLN A 169 13.24 -16.15 -16.58
N LEU A 170 13.99 -16.01 -15.48
CA LEU A 170 13.92 -14.83 -14.61
C LEU A 170 14.40 -13.57 -15.33
N ASN A 171 15.49 -13.65 -16.09
CA ASN A 171 16.06 -12.52 -16.81
C ASN A 171 15.10 -11.94 -17.85
N ARG A 172 14.33 -12.79 -18.54
CA ARG A 172 13.29 -12.35 -19.48
C ARG A 172 12.26 -11.41 -18.86
N ILE A 173 12.07 -11.46 -17.54
CA ILE A 173 11.16 -10.58 -16.81
C ILE A 173 11.94 -9.46 -16.12
N PHE A 174 12.90 -9.81 -15.25
CA PHE A 174 13.48 -8.89 -14.28
C PHE A 174 14.60 -7.99 -14.81
N HIS A 175 15.30 -8.37 -15.89
CA HIS A 175 16.36 -7.53 -16.50
C HIS A 175 15.81 -6.40 -17.38
N ARG A 176 14.49 -6.34 -17.56
CA ARG A 176 13.85 -5.30 -18.37
C ARG A 176 13.74 -4.00 -17.57
N PRO A 177 13.79 -2.83 -18.24
CA PRO A 177 13.53 -1.55 -17.57
C PRO A 177 12.10 -1.52 -17.03
N ARG A 178 11.98 -1.22 -15.72
CA ARG A 178 10.69 -1.06 -15.03
C ARG A 178 10.17 0.36 -15.22
N ARG A 179 8.86 0.51 -15.41
CA ARG A 179 8.16 1.81 -15.45
C ARG A 179 7.62 2.23 -14.09
N ALA A 180 7.21 1.24 -13.31
CA ALA A 180 6.76 1.41 -11.94
C ALA A 180 6.88 0.08 -11.18
N PHE A 181 6.98 0.16 -9.86
CA PHE A 181 6.91 -1.01 -9.01
C PHE A 181 6.47 -0.59 -7.61
N GLY A 182 5.99 -1.54 -6.83
CA GLY A 182 5.66 -1.28 -5.44
C GLY A 182 5.25 -2.55 -4.72
N GLU A 183 4.99 -2.39 -3.45
CA GLU A 183 4.49 -3.44 -2.59
C GLU A 183 3.05 -3.15 -2.19
N ILE A 184 2.31 -4.22 -1.94
CA ILE A 184 1.03 -4.18 -1.24
C ILE A 184 1.09 -5.20 -0.13
N SER A 185 0.88 -4.72 1.08
CA SER A 185 0.87 -5.51 2.31
C SER A 185 -0.50 -5.44 2.95
N ALA A 186 -1.06 -6.59 3.34
CA ALA A 186 -2.23 -6.65 4.22
C ALA A 186 -1.77 -7.14 5.59
N LEU A 187 -2.14 -6.40 6.63
CA LEU A 187 -1.70 -6.62 8.01
C LEU A 187 -2.91 -6.71 8.94
N SER A 188 -2.77 -7.48 10.01
CA SER A 188 -3.80 -7.70 11.02
C SER A 188 -3.78 -6.62 12.09
N GLY A 189 -4.94 -6.14 12.52
CA GLY A 189 -5.08 -5.19 13.63
C GLY A 189 -4.56 -3.77 13.35
N PRO A 190 -4.41 -2.94 14.40
CA PRO A 190 -3.69 -1.67 14.33
C PRO A 190 -2.17 -1.85 14.21
N ALA A 191 -1.46 -0.81 13.79
CA ALA A 191 -0.01 -0.76 13.83
C ALA A 191 0.46 -0.57 15.28
N LEU A 192 0.81 -1.66 15.96
CA LEU A 192 1.29 -1.67 17.34
C LEU A 192 2.82 -1.49 17.38
N ASP A 193 3.29 -0.25 17.51
CA ASP A 193 4.72 0.09 17.67
C ASP A 193 5.67 -0.68 16.72
N SER A 194 6.95 -0.75 17.06
CA SER A 194 7.99 -1.44 16.27
C SER A 194 7.83 -2.98 16.21
N ARG A 195 6.69 -3.55 16.62
CA ARG A 195 6.49 -5.00 16.61
C ARG A 195 6.19 -5.47 15.18
N PRO A 196 6.89 -6.51 14.68
CA PRO A 196 6.56 -7.11 13.38
C PRO A 196 5.12 -7.63 13.39
N THR A 197 4.23 -7.00 12.63
CA THR A 197 2.88 -7.53 12.39
C THR A 197 2.96 -8.55 11.25
N PRO A 198 2.41 -9.78 11.40
CA PRO A 198 2.33 -10.72 10.29
C PRO A 198 1.66 -10.08 9.07
N ALA A 199 2.43 -9.90 8.00
CA ALA A 199 1.99 -9.26 6.78
C ALA A 199 1.86 -10.29 5.65
N ARG A 200 0.79 -10.16 4.88
CA ARG A 200 0.68 -10.82 3.58
C ARG A 200 1.10 -9.79 2.54
N THR A 201 2.22 -10.01 1.89
CA THR A 201 2.81 -9.03 0.98
C THR A 201 3.04 -9.63 -0.40
N PHE A 202 2.81 -8.81 -1.42
CA PHE A 202 3.30 -9.09 -2.77
C PHE A 202 3.80 -7.82 -3.43
N TRP A 203 4.67 -8.00 -4.42
CA TRP A 203 5.16 -6.93 -5.26
C TRP A 203 4.37 -6.87 -6.55
N TRP A 204 4.15 -5.67 -7.07
CA TRP A 204 3.70 -5.47 -8.44
C TRP A 204 4.78 -4.73 -9.20
N MET A 205 4.95 -5.07 -10.48
CA MET A 205 5.94 -4.43 -11.35
C MET A 205 5.31 -4.18 -12.72
N ASP A 206 5.42 -2.94 -13.18
CA ASP A 206 4.96 -2.51 -14.48
C ASP A 206 6.16 -2.45 -15.44
N TYR A 207 6.06 -3.21 -16.52
CA TYR A 207 7.01 -3.22 -17.63
C TYR A 207 6.36 -2.61 -18.88
N PRO A 208 7.13 -2.33 -19.95
CA PRO A 208 6.55 -1.82 -21.21
C PRO A 208 5.42 -2.68 -21.79
N ASP A 209 5.39 -3.98 -21.48
CA ASP A 209 4.36 -4.91 -21.96
C ASP A 209 3.19 -5.13 -20.99
N GLY A 210 3.27 -4.63 -19.74
CA GLY A 210 2.17 -4.69 -18.78
C GLY A 210 2.61 -4.97 -17.34
N ARG A 211 1.61 -5.13 -16.47
CA ARG A 211 1.74 -5.38 -15.03
C ARG A 211 1.93 -6.86 -14.72
N TYR A 212 2.84 -7.13 -13.79
CA TYR A 212 3.11 -8.45 -13.24
C TYR A 212 2.90 -8.46 -11.72
N TYR A 213 2.33 -9.57 -11.23
CA TYR A 213 2.44 -9.98 -9.84
C TYR A 213 3.84 -10.55 -9.65
N VAL A 214 4.49 -10.19 -8.55
CA VAL A 214 5.83 -10.65 -8.22
C VAL A 214 5.88 -11.11 -6.76
N LYS A 215 6.44 -12.30 -6.55
CA LYS A 215 6.80 -12.83 -5.24
C LYS A 215 8.28 -13.18 -5.27
N THR A 216 9.06 -12.62 -4.36
CA THR A 216 10.53 -12.80 -4.30
C THR A 216 10.97 -13.89 -3.31
N GLY A 217 10.00 -14.56 -2.66
CA GLY A 217 10.24 -15.67 -1.74
C GLY A 217 10.70 -16.94 -2.46
N ASP A 218 10.36 -18.10 -1.89
CA ASP A 218 10.52 -19.40 -2.56
C ASP A 218 9.13 -20.03 -2.75
N PRO A 219 8.70 -20.35 -3.98
CA PRO A 219 9.33 -19.97 -5.26
C PRO A 219 9.39 -18.46 -5.50
N ILE A 220 10.30 -18.06 -6.39
CA ILE A 220 10.28 -16.77 -7.08
C ILE A 220 9.21 -16.86 -8.18
N VAL A 221 8.24 -15.95 -8.14
CA VAL A 221 7.12 -15.94 -9.09
C VAL A 221 7.06 -14.59 -9.78
N ALA A 222 6.83 -14.61 -11.10
CA ALA A 222 6.38 -13.46 -11.86
C ALA A 222 5.33 -13.87 -12.89
N GLU A 223 4.15 -13.29 -12.82
CA GLU A 223 3.04 -13.63 -13.73
C GLU A 223 2.21 -12.41 -14.10
N PRO A 224 1.64 -12.34 -15.32
CA PRO A 224 0.74 -11.26 -15.70
C PRO A 224 -0.38 -11.06 -14.68
N LEU A 225 -0.65 -9.81 -14.29
CA LEU A 225 -1.61 -9.49 -13.24
C LEU A 225 -2.77 -8.63 -13.77
N PRO A 226 -3.90 -9.27 -14.11
CA PRO A 226 -5.15 -8.57 -14.42
C PRO A 226 -5.68 -7.77 -13.22
N THR A 227 -6.35 -6.66 -13.50
CA THR A 227 -6.88 -5.74 -12.48
C THR A 227 -7.90 -6.39 -11.55
N ASP A 228 -8.85 -7.16 -12.11
CA ASP A 228 -9.87 -7.90 -11.37
C ASP A 228 -9.24 -8.95 -10.43
N ARG A 229 -8.25 -9.70 -10.93
CA ARG A 229 -7.48 -10.67 -10.13
C ARG A 229 -6.72 -9.98 -9.00
N MET A 230 -6.17 -8.80 -9.24
CA MET A 230 -5.48 -7.99 -8.24
C MET A 230 -6.42 -7.51 -7.13
N ILE A 231 -7.59 -6.96 -7.50
CA ILE A 231 -8.61 -6.52 -6.53
C ILE A 231 -9.07 -7.69 -5.68
N ALA A 232 -9.40 -8.82 -6.31
CA ALA A 232 -9.81 -10.04 -5.60
C ALA A 232 -8.71 -10.56 -4.67
N GLY A 233 -7.44 -10.46 -5.10
CA GLY A 233 -6.27 -10.82 -4.30
C GLY A 233 -6.13 -9.97 -3.04
N VAL A 234 -6.15 -8.64 -3.18
CA VAL A 234 -6.07 -7.68 -2.07
C VAL A 234 -7.24 -7.89 -1.10
N HIS A 235 -8.46 -8.07 -1.61
CA HIS A 235 -9.63 -8.34 -0.78
C HIS A 235 -9.46 -9.63 0.03
N ARG A 236 -9.02 -10.73 -0.60
CA ARG A 236 -8.74 -12.00 0.13
C ARG A 236 -7.66 -11.84 1.19
N MET A 237 -6.63 -11.04 0.92
CA MET A 237 -5.57 -10.77 1.89
C MET A 237 -6.12 -10.01 3.11
N LEU A 238 -6.94 -8.98 2.88
CA LEU A 238 -7.63 -8.23 3.94
C LEU A 238 -8.58 -9.13 4.75
N THR A 239 -9.43 -9.93 4.11
CA THR A 239 -10.33 -10.86 4.81
C THR A 239 -9.56 -11.84 5.70
N ARG A 240 -8.41 -12.34 5.24
CA ARG A 240 -7.56 -13.23 6.04
C ARG A 240 -6.91 -12.51 7.22
N ALA A 241 -6.44 -11.28 7.02
CA ALA A 241 -5.86 -10.47 8.10
C ALA A 241 -6.92 -10.13 9.15
N GLN A 242 -8.13 -9.78 8.73
CA GLN A 242 -9.26 -9.47 9.60
C GLN A 242 -9.65 -10.68 10.44
N ARG A 243 -9.78 -11.85 9.80
CA ARG A 243 -10.07 -13.10 10.51
C ARG A 243 -9.00 -13.45 11.54
N TYR A 244 -7.72 -13.29 11.18
CA TYR A 244 -6.63 -13.51 12.12
C TYR A 244 -6.72 -12.57 13.32
N HIS A 245 -7.04 -11.29 13.12
CA HIS A 245 -7.25 -10.36 14.24
C HIS A 245 -8.43 -10.77 15.13
N GLN A 246 -9.55 -11.22 14.55
CA GLN A 246 -10.71 -11.67 15.33
C GLN A 246 -10.41 -12.94 16.14
N GLU A 247 -9.56 -13.83 15.62
CA GLU A 247 -9.18 -15.08 16.29
C GLU A 247 -8.10 -14.88 17.37
N PHE A 248 -7.15 -13.94 17.18
CA PHE A 248 -5.94 -13.83 18.01
C PHE A 248 -5.65 -12.42 18.56
N GLY A 249 -6.38 -11.40 18.13
CA GLY A 249 -6.09 -9.99 18.43
C GLY A 249 -6.66 -9.49 19.75
N THR A 250 -7.57 -10.23 20.41
CA THR A 250 -8.29 -9.77 21.61
C THR A 250 -7.55 -10.01 22.93
N ASP A 251 -6.45 -10.78 22.95
CA ASP A 251 -5.76 -11.12 24.20
C ASP A 251 -4.85 -10.01 24.74
N ASP A 252 -4.38 -9.08 23.91
CA ASP A 252 -3.44 -8.02 24.33
C ASP A 252 -4.13 -6.74 24.90
N TYR A 253 -5.46 -6.63 24.83
CA TYR A 253 -6.21 -5.41 25.21
C TYR A 253 -6.82 -5.42 26.63
N ARG A 254 -6.60 -6.48 27.43
CA ARG A 254 -7.20 -6.60 28.77
C ARG A 254 -6.28 -6.27 29.94
N THR A 255 -5.03 -5.89 29.68
CA THR A 255 -4.08 -5.49 30.73
C THR A 255 -3.28 -4.29 30.27
N GLY A 256 -3.77 -3.09 30.59
CA GLY A 256 -3.10 -1.81 30.37
C GLY A 256 -3.93 -0.67 30.94
#